data_AF-A0A1B8WKA5-F1
#
_entry.id   AF-A0A1B8WKA5-F1
#
_cell.length_a   1.000
_cell.length_b   1.000
_cell.length_c   1.000
_cell.angle_alpha   90.00
_cell.angle_beta   90.00
_cell.angle_gamma   90.00
#
_symmetry.space_group_name_H-M   'P 1'
#
loop_
_entity.id
_entity.type
_entity.pdbx_description
1 polymer ?
#
loop_
_entity_poly.entity_id
_entity_poly.type
_entity_poly.pdbx_seq_one_letter_code
_entity_poly.pdbx_strand_id
1 'polypeptide(L)'
;MSLLKTWPERSMIRIMVLSFILLFSIVPITSAATPDPVTNLQFTSTSPVIIAWTNPTTDYDSIKVIKLNRTNLVQVYKKDLMKGTTSHYDTTSVDPTKQYWYIVQTVKGGVVSSQVKVILN
;
A
#
# COMPACT_ATOMS: atom_id res chain seq x y z
N MET A 1 24.72 -59.18 11.39
CA MET A 1 23.93 -58.85 12.58
C MET A 1 23.51 -57.38 12.47
N SER A 2 22.35 -57.11 11.83
CA SER A 2 21.83 -55.75 11.61
C SER A 2 20.72 -55.49 12.62
N LEU A 3 21.00 -54.65 13.61
CA LEU A 3 20.08 -54.31 14.69
C LEU A 3 19.18 -53.17 14.21
N LEU A 4 18.07 -53.49 13.55
CA LEU A 4 17.02 -52.52 13.25
C LEU A 4 16.39 -52.07 14.56
N LYS A 5 16.86 -50.91 15.04
CA LYS A 5 16.37 -50.23 16.24
C LYS A 5 14.93 -49.76 15.99
N THR A 6 13.96 -50.50 16.51
CA THR A 6 12.53 -50.16 16.45
C THR A 6 12.25 -49.04 17.46
N TRP A 7 12.05 -47.82 16.98
CA TRP A 7 11.66 -46.69 17.82
C TRP A 7 10.16 -46.75 18.12
N PRO A 8 9.72 -46.38 19.34
CA PRO A 8 8.29 -46.41 19.70
C PRO A 8 7.51 -45.39 18.86
N GLU A 9 6.38 -45.79 18.28
CA GLU A 9 5.57 -44.99 17.35
C GLU A 9 5.21 -43.58 17.86
N ARG A 10 5.00 -43.42 19.17
CA ARG A 10 4.74 -42.11 19.81
C ARG A 10 5.91 -41.13 19.68
N SER A 11 7.14 -41.65 19.58
CA SER A 11 8.35 -40.85 19.35
C SER A 11 8.47 -40.42 17.89
N MET A 12 8.09 -41.29 16.94
CA MET A 12 8.09 -40.94 15.51
C MET A 12 7.08 -39.85 15.19
N ILE A 13 5.86 -39.92 15.73
CA ILE A 13 4.82 -38.91 15.49
C ILE A 13 5.26 -37.53 16.03
N ARG A 14 5.86 -37.48 17.23
CA ARG A 14 6.38 -36.23 17.80
C ARG A 14 7.49 -35.64 16.93
N ILE A 15 8.42 -36.46 16.47
CA ILE A 15 9.52 -36.04 15.60
C ILE A 15 8.98 -35.52 14.27
N MET A 16 8.04 -36.22 13.63
CA MET A 16 7.43 -35.77 12.37
C MET A 16 6.65 -34.46 12.53
N VAL A 17 5.91 -34.28 13.63
CA VAL A 17 5.19 -33.02 13.90
C VAL A 17 6.19 -31.87 14.15
N LEU A 18 7.27 -32.10 14.90
CA LEU A 18 8.35 -31.12 15.09
C LEU A 18 9.04 -30.75 13.77
N SER A 19 9.33 -31.73 12.91
CA SER A 19 9.91 -31.51 11.58
C SER A 19 8.96 -30.75 10.66
N PHE A 20 7.66 -31.05 10.70
CA PHE A 20 6.67 -30.35 9.89
C PHE A 20 6.49 -28.89 10.34
N ILE A 21 6.51 -28.62 11.65
CA ILE A 21 6.48 -27.25 12.19
C ILE A 21 7.75 -26.47 11.78
N LEU A 22 8.93 -27.11 11.83
CA LEU A 22 10.21 -26.52 11.38
C LEU A 22 10.24 -26.22 9.87
N LEU A 23 9.61 -27.06 9.05
CA LEU A 23 9.51 -26.86 7.60
C LEU A 23 8.61 -25.68 7.21
N PHE A 24 7.63 -25.32 8.04
CA PHE A 24 6.71 -24.20 7.78
C PHE A 24 7.09 -22.88 8.47
N SER A 25 8.07 -22.86 9.38
CA SER A 25 8.37 -21.69 10.22
C SER A 25 9.42 -20.74 9.67
N ILE A 26 9.91 -20.95 8.44
CA ILE A 26 10.85 -20.03 7.79
C ILE A 26 10.20 -19.40 6.55
N VAL A 27 9.01 -18.81 6.71
CA VAL A 27 8.62 -17.75 5.79
C VAL A 27 9.33 -16.49 6.28
N PRO A 28 10.33 -15.95 5.56
CA PRO A 28 10.93 -14.68 5.96
C PRO A 28 9.83 -13.63 5.92
N ILE A 29 9.41 -13.14 7.09
CA ILE A 29 8.57 -11.96 7.20
C ILE A 29 9.49 -10.78 6.88
N THR A 30 9.76 -10.53 5.60
CA THR A 30 10.41 -9.31 5.19
C THR A 30 9.45 -8.18 5.51
N SER A 31 9.70 -7.45 6.61
CA SER A 31 8.99 -6.19 6.88
C SER A 31 9.31 -5.24 5.74
N ALA A 32 8.38 -5.08 4.80
CA ALA A 32 8.56 -4.14 3.70
C ALA A 32 8.71 -2.74 4.28
N ALA A 33 9.82 -2.07 3.96
CA ALA A 33 10.03 -0.69 4.37
C ALA A 33 8.91 0.18 3.77
N THR A 34 8.40 1.13 4.57
CA THR A 34 7.44 2.12 4.10
C THR A 34 8.05 2.92 2.94
N PRO A 35 7.38 3.02 1.77
CA PRO A 35 7.91 3.80 0.66
C PRO A 35 7.86 5.30 0.96
N ASP A 36 8.78 6.06 0.36
CA ASP A 36 8.77 7.53 0.51
C ASP A 36 7.52 8.13 -0.15
N PRO A 37 6.92 9.17 0.44
CA PRO A 37 5.77 9.85 -0.13
C PRO A 37 6.15 10.65 -1.39
N VAL A 38 5.14 11.03 -2.17
CA VAL A 38 5.32 12.08 -3.19
C VAL A 38 5.62 13.43 -2.52
N THR A 39 6.15 14.39 -3.26
CA THR A 39 6.38 15.76 -2.77
C THR A 39 5.76 16.78 -3.73
N ASN A 40 5.70 18.06 -3.32
CA ASN A 40 5.20 19.17 -4.15
C ASN A 40 3.79 18.95 -4.75
N LEU A 41 2.91 18.27 -4.00
CA LEU A 41 1.53 18.07 -4.41
C LEU A 41 0.81 19.42 -4.49
N GLN A 42 0.21 19.71 -5.63
CA GLN A 42 -0.48 20.96 -5.90
C GLN A 42 -1.58 20.80 -6.96
N PHE A 43 -2.49 21.77 -7.02
CA PHE A 43 -3.42 21.90 -8.14
C PHE A 43 -2.72 22.64 -9.28
N THR A 44 -2.73 22.06 -10.49
CA THR A 44 -2.36 22.78 -11.71
C THR A 44 -3.57 23.43 -12.38
N SER A 45 -4.77 22.93 -12.07
CA SER A 45 -6.06 23.52 -12.45
C SER A 45 -7.13 23.09 -11.45
N THR A 46 -8.15 23.93 -11.22
CA THR A 46 -9.31 23.63 -10.36
C THR A 46 -10.62 23.48 -11.14
N SER A 47 -10.63 23.85 -12.42
CA SER A 47 -11.78 23.66 -13.32
C SER A 47 -11.30 23.51 -14.77
N PRO A 48 -11.10 22.26 -15.26
CA PRO A 48 -11.26 20.99 -14.56
C PRO A 48 -10.18 20.78 -13.49
N VAL A 49 -10.43 19.91 -12.50
CA VAL A 49 -9.45 19.65 -11.44
C VAL A 49 -8.32 18.76 -11.95
N ILE A 50 -7.10 19.27 -11.82
CA ILE A 50 -5.87 18.56 -12.13
C ILE A 50 -4.91 18.77 -10.97
N ILE A 51 -4.43 17.65 -10.41
CA ILE A 51 -3.38 17.65 -9.38
C ILE A 51 -2.08 17.12 -9.97
N ALA A 52 -0.95 17.65 -9.51
CA ALA A 52 0.38 17.20 -9.89
C ALA A 52 1.31 17.13 -8.69
N TRP A 53 2.35 16.30 -8.79
CA TRP A 53 3.31 16.06 -7.72
C TRP A 53 4.68 15.64 -8.30
N THR A 54 5.68 15.58 -7.42
CA THR A 54 7.01 15.04 -7.68
C THR A 54 7.12 13.64 -7.06
N ASN A 55 7.51 12.65 -7.88
CA ASN A 55 7.70 11.27 -7.41
C ASN A 55 8.97 11.15 -6.55
N PRO A 56 9.00 10.23 -5.56
CA PRO A 56 10.21 9.93 -4.83
C PRO A 56 11.25 9.27 -5.75
N THR A 57 12.52 9.40 -5.39
CA THR A 57 13.65 8.73 -6.07
C THR A 57 13.85 7.30 -5.57
N THR A 58 13.37 6.98 -4.36
CA THR A 58 13.35 5.62 -3.83
C THR A 58 12.35 4.75 -4.58
N ASP A 59 12.55 3.44 -4.49
CA ASP A 59 11.71 2.48 -5.20
C ASP A 59 10.29 2.35 -4.61
N TYR A 60 9.30 2.20 -5.49
CA TYR A 60 7.87 2.00 -5.21
C TYR A 60 7.20 1.33 -6.44
N ASP A 61 5.99 0.79 -6.26
CA ASP A 61 5.27 0.01 -7.28
C ASP A 61 4.18 0.81 -7.98
N SER A 62 3.47 1.66 -7.24
CA SER A 62 2.32 2.41 -7.75
C SER A 62 2.04 3.68 -6.95
N ILE A 63 1.13 4.51 -7.46
CA ILE A 63 0.67 5.74 -6.80
C ILE A 63 -0.82 5.61 -6.55
N LYS A 64 -1.25 5.99 -5.36
CA LYS A 64 -2.64 5.96 -4.93
C LYS A 64 -3.15 7.37 -4.75
N VAL A 65 -4.21 7.70 -5.47
CA VAL A 65 -4.92 8.99 -5.37
C VAL A 65 -6.29 8.75 -4.75
N ILE A 66 -6.62 9.55 -3.74
CA ILE A 66 -7.89 9.48 -3.01
C ILE A 66 -8.50 10.87 -2.96
N LYS A 67 -9.79 10.98 -3.32
CA LYS A 67 -10.61 12.16 -3.05
C LYS A 67 -11.54 11.85 -1.89
N LEU A 68 -11.44 12.64 -0.82
CA LEU A 68 -12.25 12.52 0.38
C LEU A 68 -13.05 13.80 0.58
N ASN A 69 -14.35 13.70 0.80
CA ASN A 69 -15.13 14.84 1.27
C ASN A 69 -14.68 15.18 2.70
N ARG A 70 -14.30 16.43 2.93
CA ARG A 70 -13.66 16.85 4.17
C ARG A 70 -14.65 16.97 5.34
N THR A 71 -15.92 17.22 5.05
CA THR A 71 -16.96 17.42 6.07
C THR A 71 -17.43 16.10 6.64
N ASN A 72 -17.77 15.13 5.79
CA ASN A 72 -18.33 13.85 6.22
C ASN A 72 -17.33 12.70 6.18
N LEU A 73 -16.08 12.96 5.76
CA LEU A 73 -15.00 11.99 5.65
C LEU A 73 -15.32 10.80 4.73
N VAL A 74 -16.30 10.96 3.82
CA VAL A 74 -16.65 9.94 2.85
C VAL A 74 -15.67 9.99 1.69
N GLN A 75 -15.09 8.84 1.36
CA GLN A 75 -14.29 8.68 0.16
C GLN A 75 -15.17 8.80 -1.08
N VAL A 76 -14.90 9.79 -1.92
CA VAL A 76 -15.55 9.98 -3.21
C VAL A 76 -15.01 8.97 -4.21
N TYR A 77 -13.68 8.87 -4.29
CA TYR A 77 -13.02 7.84 -5.10
C TYR A 77 -11.63 7.51 -4.57
N LYS A 78 -11.13 6.37 -5.03
CA LYS A 78 -9.75 5.92 -4.89
C LYS A 78 -9.29 5.34 -6.22
N LYS A 79 -8.10 5.75 -6.67
CA LYS A 79 -7.51 5.30 -7.92
C LYS A 79 -6.06 4.92 -7.70
N ASP A 80 -5.69 3.72 -8.12
CA ASP A 80 -4.30 3.30 -8.23
C ASP A 80 -3.80 3.63 -9.65
N LEU A 81 -2.64 4.28 -9.73
CA LEU A 81 -1.98 4.77 -10.93
C LEU A 81 -0.63 4.08 -11.07
N MET A 82 -0.16 3.96 -12.31
CA MET A 82 1.12 3.31 -12.62
C MET A 82 2.29 4.10 -12.02
N LYS A 83 3.37 3.39 -11.67
CA LYS A 83 4.66 3.98 -11.27
C LYS A 83 5.09 5.07 -12.24
N GLY A 84 5.66 6.16 -11.71
CA GLY A 84 6.16 7.27 -12.52
C GLY A 84 5.09 8.28 -12.95
N THR A 85 3.80 8.03 -12.72
CA THR A 85 2.75 9.03 -12.96
C THR A 85 2.99 10.28 -12.11
N THR A 86 2.86 11.48 -12.66
CA THR A 86 3.14 12.74 -11.95
C THR A 86 1.93 13.66 -11.83
N SER A 87 0.80 13.29 -12.43
CA SER A 87 -0.43 14.06 -12.38
C SER A 87 -1.67 13.18 -12.48
N HIS A 88 -2.80 13.73 -12.05
CA HIS A 88 -4.10 13.08 -12.15
C HIS A 88 -5.19 14.10 -12.49
N TYR A 89 -5.98 13.77 -13.51
CA TYR A 89 -7.19 14.49 -13.89
C TYR A 89 -8.39 13.87 -13.16
N ASP A 90 -9.08 14.68 -12.35
CA ASP A 90 -10.32 14.23 -11.71
C ASP A 90 -11.48 14.29 -12.72
N THR A 91 -12.06 13.13 -13.00
CA THR A 91 -13.22 12.98 -13.90
C THR A 91 -14.56 13.11 -13.18
N THR A 92 -14.53 13.21 -11.84
CA THR A 92 -15.74 13.32 -11.01
C THR A 92 -16.14 14.78 -10.85
N SER A 93 -17.45 15.03 -10.76
CA SER A 93 -17.95 16.37 -10.46
C SER A 93 -17.47 16.84 -9.08
N VAL A 94 -17.24 18.14 -8.97
CA VAL A 94 -16.95 18.83 -7.71
C VAL A 94 -18.15 19.68 -7.35
N ASP A 95 -18.70 19.48 -6.16
CA ASP A 95 -19.71 20.37 -5.60
C ASP A 95 -19.00 21.62 -5.02
N PRO A 96 -19.26 22.83 -5.54
CA PRO A 96 -18.61 24.07 -5.09
C PRO A 96 -19.00 24.48 -3.66
N THR A 97 -19.95 23.79 -3.03
CA THR A 97 -20.33 24.00 -1.63
C THR A 97 -19.60 23.07 -0.66
N LYS A 98 -18.75 22.18 -1.17
CA LYS A 98 -18.06 21.14 -0.40
C LYS A 98 -16.55 21.28 -0.53
N GLN A 99 -15.85 21.04 0.57
CA GLN A 99 -14.41 20.94 0.58
C GLN A 99 -13.96 19.50 0.39
N TYR A 100 -12.90 19.30 -0.37
CA TYR A 100 -12.33 17.98 -0.63
C TYR A 100 -10.84 17.94 -0.28
N TRP A 101 -10.41 16.85 0.34
CA TRP A 101 -9.00 16.47 0.35
C TRP A 101 -8.69 15.64 -0.89
N TYR A 102 -7.67 16.07 -1.62
CA TYR A 102 -6.98 15.21 -2.58
C TYR A 102 -5.71 14.70 -1.92
N ILE A 103 -5.62 13.39 -1.77
CA ILE A 103 -4.57 12.71 -1.05
C ILE A 103 -3.80 11.84 -2.04
N VAL A 104 -2.47 11.92 -2.00
CA VAL A 104 -1.57 11.11 -2.83
C VAL A 104 -0.59 10.36 -1.93
N GLN A 105 -0.42 9.07 -2.21
CA GLN A 105 0.49 8.16 -1.51
C GLN A 105 1.20 7.27 -2.54
N THR A 106 2.42 6.83 -2.22
CA THR A 106 3.06 5.74 -2.96
C THR A 106 2.76 4.40 -2.30
N VAL A 107 2.86 3.32 -3.06
CA VAL A 107 2.64 1.95 -2.58
C VAL A 107 3.83 1.08 -2.97
N LYS A 108 4.30 0.23 -2.05
CA LYS A 108 5.33 -0.79 -2.29
C LYS A 108 5.01 -2.07 -1.53
N GLY A 109 4.87 -3.20 -2.22
CA GLY A 109 4.56 -4.50 -1.61
C GLY A 109 3.29 -4.47 -0.74
N GLY A 110 2.32 -3.63 -1.09
CA GLY A 110 1.09 -3.41 -0.30
C GLY A 110 1.21 -2.40 0.85
N VAL A 111 2.43 -1.97 1.22
CA VAL A 111 2.67 -0.91 2.22
C VAL A 111 2.49 0.46 1.57
N VAL A 112 1.84 1.39 2.28
CA VAL A 112 1.55 2.75 1.80
C VAL A 112 2.43 3.78 2.50
N SER A 113 2.86 4.81 1.77
CA SER A 113 3.58 5.95 2.35
C SER A 113 2.71 6.79 3.29
N SER A 114 3.34 7.71 4.02
CA SER A 114 2.64 8.85 4.62
C SER A 114 1.79 9.61 3.57
N GLN A 115 0.69 10.20 4.03
CA GLN A 115 -0.22 10.96 3.17
C GLN A 115 0.33 12.35 2.85
N VAL A 116 0.23 12.73 1.57
CA VAL A 116 0.38 14.13 1.15
C VAL A 116 -0.96 14.61 0.64
N LYS A 117 -1.42 15.77 1.10
CA LYS A 117 -2.78 16.25 0.85
C LYS A 117 -2.82 17.72 0.45
N VAL A 118 -3.74 18.04 -0.45
CA VAL A 118 -4.15 19.41 -0.78
C VAL A 118 -5.66 19.55 -0.64
N ILE A 119 -6.12 20.77 -0.38
CA ILE A 119 -7.54 21.09 -0.15
C ILE A 119 -8.08 21.85 -1.35
N LEU A 120 -9.17 21.35 -1.93
CA LEU A 120 -10.01 22.13 -2.84
C LEU A 120 -11.21 22.66 -2.06
N ASN A 121 -11.46 23.96 -2.15
CA ASN A 121 -12.57 24.63 -1.50
C ASN A 121 -13.81 24.70 -2.38
#